data_AF-A0A960IZ37-F1
#
_entry.id   AF-A0A960IZ37-F1
#
_cell.length_a   1.000
_cell.length_b   1.000
_cell.length_c   1.000
_cell.angle_alpha   90.00
_cell.angle_beta   90.00
_cell.angle_gamma   90.00
#
_symmetry.space_group_name_H-M   'P 1'
#
loop_
_entity.id
_entity.type
_entity.pdbx_description
1 polymer ?
#
loop_
_entity_poly.entity_id
_entity_poly.type
_entity_poly.pdbx_seq_one_letter_code
_entity_poly.pdbx_strand_id
1 'polypeptide(L)'
;MEPIVATPGPAVLLWRGLTRRCPMCGSGHVFRRWFHIVERCPRCAFKFERVEGHWIGAIAINTIAAFGLMLLSIVVGAFLTYPDVPFVPVASVAVGIAVLVPVVFLPSSRTLWTAIDLWMTPADPLEFVRAPDRDADPPG
;
A
#
# COMPACT_ATOMS: atom_id res chain seq x y z
N MET A 1 -29.85 9.16 -9.75
CA MET A 1 -28.80 9.31 -8.73
C MET A 1 -28.35 7.92 -8.37
N GLU A 2 -27.39 7.42 -9.16
CA GLU A 2 -26.94 6.02 -9.19
C GLU A 2 -26.20 5.64 -7.89
N PRO A 3 -26.19 4.36 -7.51
CA PRO A 3 -25.75 3.94 -6.18
C PRO A 3 -24.24 4.11 -6.07
N ILE A 4 -23.82 5.21 -5.45
CA ILE A 4 -22.47 5.33 -4.88
C ILE A 4 -22.31 4.12 -3.97
N VAL A 5 -21.49 3.15 -4.35
CA VAL A 5 -21.25 1.97 -3.51
C VAL A 5 -20.74 2.51 -2.18
N ALA A 6 -21.49 2.28 -1.10
CA ALA A 6 -21.21 2.90 0.20
C ALA A 6 -19.77 2.58 0.62
N THR A 7 -18.89 3.58 0.54
CA THR A 7 -17.50 3.44 0.93
C THR A 7 -17.44 3.28 2.45
N PRO A 8 -16.72 2.27 2.96
CA PRO A 8 -16.47 2.15 4.39
C PRO A 8 -15.84 3.44 4.93
N GLY A 9 -16.10 3.77 6.19
CA GLY A 9 -15.48 4.94 6.82
C GLY A 9 -13.94 4.89 6.80
N PRO A 10 -13.26 6.05 6.89
CA PRO A 10 -11.81 6.16 6.70
C PRO A 10 -11.00 5.26 7.63
N ALA A 11 -11.39 5.14 8.90
CA ALA A 11 -10.72 4.28 9.86
C ALA A 11 -10.76 2.79 9.43
N VAL A 12 -11.87 2.34 8.85
CA VAL A 12 -12.03 0.96 8.36
C VAL A 12 -11.19 0.75 7.11
N LEU A 13 -11.14 1.73 6.20
CA LEU A 13 -10.30 1.69 5.01
C LEU A 13 -8.82 1.56 5.37
N LEU A 14 -8.32 2.43 6.25
CA LEU A 14 -6.92 2.43 6.68
C LEU A 14 -6.55 1.15 7.42
N TRP A 15 -7.42 0.65 8.31
CA TRP A 15 -7.20 -0.61 9.02
C TRP A 15 -7.13 -1.81 8.06
N ARG A 16 -8.04 -1.88 7.08
CA ARG A 16 -8.02 -2.92 6.04
C ARG A 16 -6.79 -2.81 5.15
N GLY A 17 -6.38 -1.59 4.83
CA GLY A 17 -5.15 -1.28 4.10
C GLY A 17 -3.91 -1.78 4.85
N LEU A 18 -3.81 -1.54 6.15
CA LEU A 18 -2.69 -2.00 6.97
C LEU A 18 -2.63 -3.53 7.12
N THR A 19 -3.80 -4.17 7.21
CA THR A 19 -3.95 -5.63 7.35
C THR A 19 -3.87 -6.41 6.03
N ARG A 20 -3.47 -5.76 4.92
CA ARG A 20 -3.34 -6.37 3.58
C ARG A 20 -4.63 -7.00 3.06
N ARG A 21 -5.77 -6.39 3.40
CA ARG A 21 -7.11 -6.80 2.96
C ARG A 21 -7.65 -5.82 1.92
N CYS A 22 -8.65 -6.25 1.16
CA CYS A 22 -9.38 -5.34 0.28
C CYS A 22 -9.99 -4.19 1.09
N PRO A 23 -9.72 -2.91 0.77
CA PRO A 23 -10.25 -1.79 1.54
C PRO A 23 -11.79 -1.70 1.45
N MET A 24 -12.37 -2.00 0.28
CA MET A 24 -13.82 -1.98 0.05
C MET A 24 -14.59 -3.09 0.79
N CYS A 25 -14.29 -4.35 0.50
CA CYS A 25 -15.09 -5.48 1.03
C CYS A 25 -14.44 -6.21 2.21
N GLY A 26 -13.19 -5.90 2.56
CA GLY A 26 -12.46 -6.56 3.64
C GLY A 26 -12.03 -7.99 3.35
N SER A 27 -12.17 -8.51 2.12
CA SER A 27 -11.70 -9.86 1.79
C SER A 27 -10.18 -9.97 1.89
N GLY A 28 -9.72 -11.14 2.33
CA GLY A 28 -8.32 -11.56 2.19
C GLY A 28 -8.00 -12.03 0.77
N HIS A 29 -6.81 -12.62 0.59
CA HIS A 29 -6.34 -13.21 -0.68
C HIS A 29 -6.19 -12.24 -1.85
N VAL A 30 -5.95 -10.97 -1.55
CA VAL A 30 -5.64 -9.93 -2.55
C VAL A 30 -4.20 -10.00 -3.05
N PHE A 31 -3.34 -10.78 -2.40
CA PHE A 31 -1.97 -11.05 -2.86
C PHE A 31 -1.87 -12.50 -3.35
N ARG A 32 -1.55 -12.69 -4.64
CA ARG A 32 -1.23 -14.01 -5.21
C ARG A 32 0.18 -14.45 -4.81
N ARG A 33 1.09 -13.49 -4.66
CA ARG A 33 2.46 -13.67 -4.15
C ARG A 33 2.78 -12.47 -3.28
N TRP A 34 3.78 -12.56 -2.40
CA TRP A 34 4.11 -11.49 -1.44
C TRP A 34 4.20 -10.11 -2.10
N PHE A 35 4.78 -10.01 -3.31
CA PHE A 35 4.90 -8.77 -4.07
C PHE A 35 3.86 -8.55 -5.17
N HIS A 36 2.95 -9.49 -5.39
CA HIS A 36 2.00 -9.43 -6.49
C HIS A 36 0.57 -9.33 -5.97
N ILE A 37 0.03 -8.11 -6.00
CA ILE A 37 -1.39 -7.86 -5.77
C ILE A 37 -2.17 -8.32 -7.01
N VAL A 38 -3.38 -8.81 -6.82
CA VAL A 38 -4.30 -9.06 -7.95
C VAL A 38 -4.75 -7.72 -8.53
N GLU A 39 -4.96 -7.67 -9.85
CA GLU A 39 -5.50 -6.46 -10.49
C GLU A 39 -6.87 -6.09 -9.95
N ARG A 40 -7.72 -7.10 -9.71
CA ARG A 40 -9.08 -6.97 -9.20
C ARG A 40 -9.34 -7.91 -8.02
N CYS A 41 -10.07 -7.41 -7.03
CA CYS A 41 -10.49 -8.20 -5.89
C CYS A 41 -11.41 -9.36 -6.32
N PRO A 42 -11.15 -10.62 -5.91
CA PRO A 42 -11.97 -11.77 -6.32
C PRO A 42 -13.39 -11.76 -5.75
N ARG A 43 -13.65 -11.00 -4.67
CA ARG A 43 -14.96 -10.92 -4.01
C ARG A 43 -15.83 -9.77 -4.52
N CYS A 44 -15.25 -8.58 -4.65
CA CYS A 44 -16.00 -7.38 -5.00
C CYS A 44 -15.59 -6.78 -6.35
N ALA A 45 -14.72 -7.42 -7.13
CA ALA A 45 -14.22 -6.95 -8.44
C ALA A 45 -13.51 -5.59 -8.47
N PHE A 46 -13.28 -4.96 -7.31
CA PHE A 46 -12.61 -3.66 -7.19
C PHE A 46 -11.20 -3.70 -7.79
N LYS A 47 -10.89 -2.74 -8.67
CA LYS A 47 -9.59 -2.60 -9.33
C LYS A 47 -8.60 -1.86 -8.42
N PHE A 48 -7.49 -2.50 -8.06
CA PHE A 48 -6.47 -1.90 -7.19
C PHE A 48 -5.66 -0.80 -7.89
N GLU A 49 -5.38 -0.98 -9.17
CA GLU A 49 -4.70 0.01 -10.00
C GLU A 49 -5.74 0.81 -10.79
N ARG A 50 -6.31 1.83 -10.13
CA ARG A 50 -7.38 2.68 -10.69
C ARG A 50 -6.88 3.52 -11.87
N VAL A 51 -5.66 4.05 -11.74
CA VAL A 51 -4.96 4.88 -12.74
C VAL A 51 -3.57 4.32 -13.01
N GLU A 52 -3.07 4.55 -14.23
CA GLU A 52 -1.66 4.26 -14.52
C GLU A 52 -0.76 5.05 -13.57
N GLY A 53 0.27 4.39 -13.04
CA GLY A 53 1.16 5.02 -12.06
C GLY A 53 0.62 5.05 -10.62
N HIS A 54 -0.54 4.45 -10.33
CA HIS A 54 -1.05 4.36 -8.95
C HIS A 54 -0.06 3.67 -7.99
N TRP A 55 0.79 2.77 -8.50
CA TRP A 55 1.87 2.14 -7.75
C TRP A 55 2.93 3.12 -7.20
N ILE A 56 3.07 4.33 -7.78
CA ILE A 56 4.05 5.33 -7.34
C ILE A 56 3.73 5.83 -5.93
N GLY A 57 2.44 6.03 -5.62
CA GLY A 57 2.03 6.44 -4.27
C GLY A 57 2.32 5.36 -3.22
N ALA A 58 2.18 4.10 -3.59
CA ALA A 58 2.59 2.99 -2.73
C ALA A 58 4.11 2.95 -2.50
N ILE A 59 4.92 3.35 -3.48
CA ILE A 59 6.37 3.49 -3.27
C ILE A 59 6.65 4.67 -2.35
N ALA A 60 5.99 5.81 -2.54
CA ALA A 60 6.19 6.99 -1.70
C ALA A 60 5.93 6.68 -0.22
N ILE A 61 4.79 6.04 0.10
CA ILE A 61 4.47 5.61 1.47
C ILE A 61 5.52 4.65 2.03
N ASN A 62 5.96 3.68 1.22
CA ASN A 62 6.96 2.71 1.63
C ASN A 62 8.31 3.36 1.94
N THR A 63 8.72 4.31 1.09
CA THR A 63 9.95 5.08 1.23
C THR A 63 9.92 5.97 2.47
N ILE A 64 8.81 6.68 2.72
CA ILE A 64 8.63 7.51 3.93
C ILE A 64 8.70 6.63 5.19
N ALA A 65 8.01 5.49 5.20
CA ALA A 65 8.03 4.58 6.34
C ALA A 65 9.44 4.01 6.61
N ALA A 66 10.15 3.60 5.56
CA ALA A 66 11.50 3.06 5.66
C ALA A 66 12.51 4.09 6.17
N PHE A 67 12.57 5.28 5.54
CA PHE A 67 13.49 6.34 5.98
C PHE A 67 13.12 6.89 7.35
N GLY A 68 11.82 7.03 7.65
CA GLY A 68 11.34 7.46 8.95
C GLY A 68 11.77 6.50 10.07
N LEU A 69 11.59 5.18 9.86
CA LEU A 69 12.01 4.19 10.84
C LEU A 69 13.54 4.09 10.95
N MET A 70 14.25 4.21 9.84
CA MET A 70 15.72 4.25 9.84
C MET A 70 16.23 5.43 10.66
N LEU A 71 15.75 6.65 10.40
CA LEU A 71 16.14 7.85 11.14
C LEU A 71 15.77 7.73 12.63
N LEU A 72 14.57 7.25 12.94
CA LEU A 72 14.13 7.03 14.31
C LEU A 72 15.06 6.06 15.04
N SER A 73 15.47 4.97 14.38
CA SER A 73 16.39 3.99 14.98
C SER A 73 17.76 4.58 15.31
N ILE A 74 18.28 5.48 14.45
CA ILE A 74 19.55 6.18 14.69
C ILE A 74 19.42 7.14 15.88
N VAL A 75 18.36 7.95 15.91
CA VAL A 75 18.12 8.93 16.99
C VAL A 75 17.95 8.22 18.34
N VAL A 76 17.11 7.19 18.39
CA VAL A 76 16.87 6.41 19.60
C VAL A 76 18.14 5.66 20.02
N GLY A 77 18.84 5.03 19.07
CA GLY A 77 20.11 4.35 19.34
C GLY A 77 21.14 5.30 19.95
N ALA A 78 21.38 6.45 19.32
CA ALA A 78 22.31 7.46 19.81
C ALA A 78 21.92 8.00 21.19
N PHE A 79 20.64 8.25 21.43
CA PHE A 79 20.14 8.73 22.72
C PHE A 79 20.35 7.72 23.85
N LEU A 80 20.08 6.43 23.59
CA LEU A 80 20.20 5.36 24.59
C LEU A 80 21.66 4.99 24.91
N THR A 81 22.58 5.17 23.96
CA THR A 81 24.00 4.83 24.14
C THR A 81 24.89 6.03 24.46
N TYR A 82 24.31 7.21 24.69
CA TYR A 82 25.07 8.40 25.06
C TYR A 82 25.72 8.21 26.45
N PRO A 83 27.01 8.54 26.66
CA PRO A 83 27.92 9.32 25.80
C PRO A 83 28.75 8.53 24.77
N ASP A 84 28.94 7.23 24.97
CA ASP A 84 29.77 6.39 24.10
C ASP A 84 28.92 5.72 23.00
N VAL A 85 28.53 6.49 21.98
CA VAL A 85 27.68 6.01 20.89
C VAL A 85 28.44 5.03 19.99
N PRO A 86 28.12 3.72 20.00
CA PRO A 86 28.82 2.76 19.18
C PRO A 86 28.28 2.82 17.75
N PHE A 87 29.05 3.43 16.85
CA PHE A 87 28.64 3.66 15.45
C PHE A 87 28.25 2.37 14.72
N VAL A 88 29.06 1.31 14.85
CA VAL A 88 28.88 0.06 14.10
C VAL A 88 27.53 -0.61 14.36
N PRO A 89 27.12 -0.90 15.61
CA PRO A 89 25.81 -1.51 15.87
C PRO A 89 24.65 -0.60 15.47
N VAL A 90 24.71 0.71 15.75
CA VAL A 90 23.65 1.66 15.35
C VAL A 90 23.49 1.72 13.83
N ALA A 91 24.60 1.82 13.09
CA ALA A 91 24.59 1.81 11.64
C ALA A 91 24.09 0.46 11.08
N SER A 92 24.48 -0.66 11.68
CA SER A 92 24.03 -1.99 11.23
C SER A 92 22.52 -2.17 11.37
N VAL A 93 21.93 -1.66 12.45
CA VAL A 93 20.47 -1.67 12.66
C VAL A 93 19.78 -0.78 11.63
N ALA A 94 20.30 0.44 11.42
CA ALA A 94 19.74 1.37 10.44
C ALA A 94 19.78 0.80 9.01
N VAL A 95 20.89 0.18 8.60
CA VAL A 95 21.03 -0.48 7.30
C VAL A 95 20.08 -1.69 7.20
N GLY A 96 19.97 -2.49 8.26
CA GLY A 96 19.03 -3.60 8.33
C GLY A 96 17.59 -3.13 8.11
N ILE A 97 17.19 -2.03 8.75
CA ILE A 97 15.88 -1.40 8.56
C ILE A 97 15.70 -0.92 7.11
N ALA A 98 16.70 -0.22 6.55
CA ALA A 98 16.65 0.32 5.20
C ALA A 98 16.45 -0.76 4.12
N VAL A 99 16.91 -2.00 4.37
CA VAL A 99 16.74 -3.13 3.43
C VAL A 99 15.47 -3.91 3.75
N LEU A 100 15.25 -4.30 5.01
CA LEU A 100 14.18 -5.22 5.37
C LEU A 100 12.80 -4.56 5.36
N VAL A 101 12.70 -3.31 5.83
CA VAL A 101 11.39 -2.64 5.96
C VAL A 101 10.73 -2.42 4.60
N PRO A 102 11.40 -1.87 3.56
CA PRO A 102 10.79 -1.75 2.25
C PRO A 102 10.24 -3.08 1.74
N VAL A 103 11.00 -4.16 1.89
CA VAL A 103 10.65 -5.50 1.38
C VAL A 103 9.42 -6.07 2.10
N VAL A 104 9.34 -5.92 3.42
CA VAL A 104 8.24 -6.44 4.24
C VAL A 104 7.01 -5.54 4.18
N PHE A 105 7.20 -4.22 4.05
CA PHE A 105 6.13 -3.22 4.11
C PHE A 105 5.52 -2.91 2.74
N LEU A 106 6.20 -3.20 1.63
CA LEU A 106 5.69 -3.06 0.26
C LEU A 106 4.23 -3.52 0.05
N PRO A 107 3.80 -4.71 0.51
CA PRO A 107 2.42 -5.18 0.33
C PRO A 107 1.43 -4.30 1.11
N SER A 108 1.76 -3.97 2.36
CA SER A 108 0.94 -3.11 3.21
C SER A 108 0.87 -1.69 2.66
N SER A 109 1.98 -1.19 2.11
CA SER A 109 2.05 0.13 1.49
C SER A 109 1.13 0.25 0.27
N ARG A 110 1.05 -0.79 -0.57
CA ARG A 110 0.11 -0.83 -1.71
C ARG A 110 -1.34 -0.76 -1.27
N THR A 111 -1.74 -1.62 -0.32
CA THR A 111 -3.13 -1.62 0.16
C THR A 111 -3.47 -0.37 0.97
N LEU A 112 -2.50 0.23 1.67
CA LEU A 112 -2.66 1.48 2.39
C LEU A 112 -2.81 2.67 1.44
N TRP A 113 -2.01 2.76 0.38
CA TRP A 113 -2.17 3.78 -0.66
C TRP A 113 -3.56 3.70 -1.31
N THR A 114 -3.99 2.51 -1.71
CA THR A 114 -5.34 2.33 -2.28
C THR A 114 -6.45 2.71 -1.30
N ALA A 115 -6.26 2.47 0.00
CA ALA A 115 -7.21 2.91 1.03
C ALA A 115 -7.25 4.44 1.18
N ILE A 116 -6.09 5.10 1.14
CA ILE A 116 -5.97 6.57 1.21
C ILE A 116 -6.58 7.20 -0.04
N ASP A 117 -6.27 6.69 -1.22
CA ASP A 117 -6.84 7.14 -2.48
C ASP A 117 -8.36 6.99 -2.51
N LEU A 118 -8.89 5.86 -2.03
CA LEU A 118 -10.33 5.63 -1.92
C LEU A 118 -11.02 6.56 -0.91
N TRP A 119 -10.30 6.99 0.13
CA TRP A 119 -10.79 7.98 1.07
C TRP A 119 -10.83 9.38 0.45
N MET A 120 -9.83 9.76 -0.34
CA MET A 120 -9.77 11.05 -1.04
C MET A 120 -10.71 11.11 -2.25
N THR A 121 -10.84 10.01 -2.97
CA THR A 121 -11.64 9.86 -4.18
C THR A 121 -12.51 8.61 -4.02
N PRO A 122 -13.78 8.77 -3.62
CA PRO A 122 -14.71 7.66 -3.46
C PRO A 122 -14.79 6.78 -4.72
N ALA A 123 -15.11 5.50 -4.53
CA ALA A 123 -15.21 4.57 -5.65
C ALA A 123 -16.41 4.92 -6.54
N ASP A 124 -16.18 4.96 -7.85
CA ASP A 124 -17.24 5.06 -8.85
C ASP A 124 -17.75 3.64 -9.18
N PRO A 125 -19.07 3.43 -9.35
CA PRO A 125 -19.64 2.16 -9.82
C PRO A 125 -18.95 1.57 -11.06
N LEU A 126 -18.44 2.41 -11.98
CA LEU A 126 -17.73 1.97 -13.18
C LEU A 126 -16.43 1.22 -12.88
N GLU A 127 -15.83 1.40 -11.70
CA GLU A 127 -14.59 0.73 -11.29
C GLU A 127 -14.78 -0.77 -11.02
N PHE A 128 -16.02 -1.18 -10.76
CA PHE A 128 -16.38 -2.60 -10.59
C PHE A 128 -16.65 -3.28 -11.94
N VAL A 129 -16.96 -2.50 -12.98
CA VAL A 129 -17.22 -3.00 -14.33
C VAL A 129 -15.89 -3.30 -15.02
N ARG A 130 -15.83 -4.38 -15.79
CA ARG A 130 -14.68 -4.65 -16.67
C ARG A 130 -14.81 -3.74 -17.88
N ALA A 131 -13.91 -2.78 -18.05
CA ALA A 131 -13.83 -2.03 -19.30
C ALA A 131 -13.54 -3.04 -20.42
N PRO A 132 -14.28 -3.01 -21.55
CA PRO A 132 -13.93 -3.81 -22.71
C PRO A 132 -12.52 -3.41 -23.18
N ASP A 133 -11.70 -4.40 -23.56
CA ASP A 133 -10.34 -4.17 -24.03
C ASP A 133 -10.39 -3.20 -25.22
N ARG A 134 -9.89 -1.97 -25.03
CA ARG A 134 -9.82 -0.95 -26.09
C ARG A 134 -8.79 -1.30 -27.18
N ASP A 135 -7.98 -2.33 -26.94
CA ASP A 135 -6.88 -2.78 -27.79
C ASP A 135 -7.23 -4.01 -28.63
N ALA A 136 -8.50 -4.46 -28.60
CA ALA A 136 -8.99 -5.40 -29.60
C ALA A 136 -9.10 -4.65 -30.94
N ASP A 137 -8.03 -4.74 -31.74
CA ASP A 137 -8.03 -4.38 -33.15
C ASP A 137 -9.32 -4.94 -33.80
N PRO A 138 -10.13 -4.12 -34.50
CA PRO A 138 -11.27 -4.65 -35.23
C PRO A 138 -10.79 -5.76 -36.18
N PRO A 139 -11.52 -6.88 -36.32
CA PRO A 139 -11.14 -7.90 -37.29
C PRO A 139 -11.13 -7.25 -38.68
N GLY A 140 -9.93 -7.08 -39.24
CA GLY A 140 -9.69 -6.67 -40.63
C GLY A 140 -10.05 -7.77 -41.61
#